data_AF-A0A968K1Z1-F1
#
_entry.id   AF-A0A968K1Z1-F1
#
_cell.length_a   1.000
_cell.length_b   1.000
_cell.length_c   1.000
_cell.angle_alpha   90.00
_cell.angle_beta   90.00
_cell.angle_gamma   90.00
#
_symmetry.space_group_name_H-M   'P 1'
#
loop_
_entity.id
_entity.type
_entity.pdbx_description
1 polymer ?
#
loop_
_entity_poly.entity_id
_entity_poly.type
_entity_poly.pdbx_seq_one_letter_code
_entity_poly.pdbx_strand_id
1 'polypeptide(L)' 'VVTCCVVGFPLGATTPEVKAAEARRAIRDGAREIDMVINVGALKSGDYELVERDIAGVADACREAGVIC' A
#
# COMPACT_ATOMS: atom_id res chain seq x y z
N VAL A 1 3.11 21.94 -1.89
CA VAL A 1 2.09 20.88 -2.00
C VAL A 1 2.84 19.55 -2.11
N VAL A 2 2.47 18.56 -1.30
CA VAL A 2 3.08 17.22 -1.32
C VAL A 2 2.35 16.37 -2.35
N THR A 3 3.07 15.60 -3.16
CA THR A 3 2.50 14.68 -4.16
C THR A 3 2.05 13.38 -3.50
N CYS A 4 0.75 13.11 -3.50
CA CYS A 4 0.15 11.86 -3.04
C CYS A 4 -0.17 10.92 -4.23
N CYS A 5 -0.05 9.61 -4.02
CA CYS A 5 -0.46 8.58 -4.97
C CYS A 5 -1.24 7.47 -4.27
N VAL A 6 -2.23 6.90 -4.96
CA VAL A 6 -3.05 5.80 -4.43
C VAL A 6 -2.45 4.44 -4.81
N VAL A 7 -2.58 3.44 -3.95
CA VAL A 7 -2.08 2.07 -4.17
C VAL A 7 -3.18 1.03 -3.96
N GLY A 8 -3.27 0.05 -4.86
CA GLY A 8 -4.34 -0.95 -4.86
C GLY A 8 -5.73 -0.35 -5.17
N PHE A 9 -5.79 0.83 -5.78
CA PHE A 9 -7.04 1.54 -6.02
C PHE A 9 -7.84 0.98 -7.22
N PRO A 10 -9.19 0.99 -7.18
CA PRO A 10 -10.04 1.38 -6.06
C PRO A 10 -10.43 0.23 -5.12
N LEU A 11 -10.10 -1.03 -5.48
CA LEU A 11 -10.72 -2.20 -4.86
C LEU A 11 -9.93 -2.80 -3.69
N GLY A 12 -8.62 -2.58 -3.63
CA GLY A 12 -7.73 -3.14 -2.60
C GLY A 12 -7.51 -4.66 -2.69
N ALA A 13 -7.94 -5.31 -3.76
CA ALA A 13 -7.90 -6.77 -3.91
C ALA A 13 -6.69 -7.30 -4.72
N THR A 14 -5.67 -6.47 -4.94
CA THR A 14 -4.37 -6.90 -5.47
C THR A 14 -3.55 -7.62 -4.40
N THR A 15 -2.57 -8.43 -4.80
CA THR A 15 -1.73 -9.16 -3.84
C THR A 15 -0.78 -8.23 -3.07
N PRO A 16 -0.38 -8.59 -1.84
CA PRO A 16 0.55 -7.79 -1.03
C PRO A 16 1.84 -7.41 -1.78
N GLU A 17 2.40 -8.34 -2.54
CA GLU A 17 3.65 -8.14 -3.26
C GLU A 17 3.50 -7.10 -4.38
N VAL A 18 2.33 -7.09 -5.05
CA VAL A 18 2.01 -6.11 -6.09
C VAL A 18 1.78 -4.73 -5.48
N LYS A 19 1.05 -4.62 -4.37
CA LYS A 19 0.85 -3.31 -3.71
C LYS A 19 2.16 -2.73 -3.20
N ALA A 20 3.04 -3.54 -2.61
CA ALA A 20 4.35 -3.08 -2.19
C ALA A 20 5.21 -2.64 -3.40
N ALA A 21 5.14 -3.33 -4.54
CA ALA A 21 5.84 -2.94 -5.76
C ALA A 21 5.29 -1.63 -6.37
N GLU A 22 3.97 -1.46 -6.36
CA GLU A 22 3.25 -0.26 -6.80
C GLU A 22 3.65 0.95 -5.92
N ALA A 23 3.63 0.80 -4.60
CA ALA A 23 4.07 1.84 -3.66
C ALA A 23 5.53 2.25 -3.91
N ARG A 24 6.45 1.27 -4.00
CA ARG A 24 7.86 1.57 -4.32
C ARG A 24 8.03 2.27 -5.66
N ARG A 25 7.18 1.94 -6.65
CA ARG A 25 7.20 2.60 -7.96
C ARG A 25 6.71 4.05 -7.85
N ALA A 26 5.57 4.29 -7.21
CA ALA A 26 5.03 5.62 -7.00
C ALA A 26 6.03 6.54 -6.27
N ILE A 27 6.73 6.01 -5.26
CA ILE A 27 7.79 6.72 -4.53
C ILE A 27 8.94 7.12 -5.47
N ARG A 28 9.43 6.18 -6.30
CA ARG A 28 10.47 6.47 -7.31
C ARG A 28 10.03 7.50 -8.34
N ASP A 29 8.74 7.50 -8.68
CA ASP A 29 8.15 8.44 -9.63
C ASP A 29 7.86 9.82 -9.00
N GLY A 30 8.11 9.99 -7.68
CA GLY A 30 8.07 11.30 -7.00
C GLY A 30 6.95 11.47 -5.97
N ALA A 31 6.19 10.42 -5.67
CA ALA A 31 5.24 10.46 -4.56
C ALA A 31 5.97 10.64 -3.22
N ARG A 32 5.34 11.39 -2.32
CA ARG A 32 5.81 11.68 -0.96
C ARG A 32 4.75 11.35 0.10
N GLU A 33 3.61 10.84 -0.35
CA GLU A 33 2.51 10.30 0.44
C GLU A 33 1.87 9.16 -0.36
N ILE A 34 1.53 8.07 0.31
CA ILE A 34 0.94 6.87 -0.29
C ILE A 34 -0.36 6.50 0.42
N ASP A 35 -1.48 6.57 -0.30
CA ASP A 35 -2.81 6.21 0.20
C ASP A 35 -3.21 4.83 -0.32
N MET A 36 -3.09 3.80 0.51
CA MET A 36 -3.46 2.44 0.11
C MET A 36 -4.93 2.11 0.37
N VAL A 37 -5.52 1.28 -0.49
CA VAL A 37 -6.82 0.64 -0.21
C VAL A 37 -6.60 -0.71 0.46
N ILE A 38 -7.14 -0.89 1.67
CA ILE A 38 -7.11 -2.16 2.41
C ILE A 38 -7.79 -3.28 1.63
N ASN A 39 -7.34 -4.53 1.81
CA ASN A 39 -8.07 -5.68 1.29
C ASN A 39 -9.38 -5.90 2.06
N VAL A 40 -10.46 -5.26 1.59
CA VAL A 40 -11.79 -5.31 2.23
C VAL A 40 -12.36 -6.73 2.24
N GLY A 41 -12.06 -7.54 1.22
CA GLY A 41 -12.49 -8.94 1.14
C GLY A 41 -11.88 -9.77 2.28
N ALA A 42 -10.55 -9.70 2.42
CA ALA A 42 -9.80 -10.39 3.47
C ALA A 42 -10.23 -9.93 4.87
N LEU A 43 -10.41 -8.63 5.07
CA LEU A 43 -10.90 -8.08 6.34
C LEU A 43 -12.28 -8.64 6.71
N LYS A 44 -13.21 -8.67 5.75
CA LYS A 44 -14.57 -9.19 5.98
C LYS A 44 -14.62 -10.71 6.16
N SER A 45 -13.68 -11.46 5.59
CA SER A 45 -13.56 -12.90 5.80
C SER A 45 -12.82 -13.30 7.08
N GLY A 46 -12.30 -12.32 7.83
CA GLY A 46 -11.52 -12.58 9.05
C GLY A 46 -10.08 -13.03 8.79
N ASP A 47 -9.57 -12.85 7.57
CA ASP A 47 -8.19 -13.16 7.21
C ASP A 47 -7.29 -11.97 7.57
N TYR A 48 -7.05 -11.81 8.87
CA TYR A 48 -6.27 -10.68 9.40
C TYR A 48 -4.78 -10.79 9.07
N GLU A 49 -4.25 -12.00 8.90
CA GLU A 49 -2.85 -12.22 8.53
C GLU A 49 -2.58 -11.69 7.12
N LEU A 50 -3.50 -11.92 6.18
CA LEU A 50 -3.40 -11.35 4.84
C LEU A 50 -3.47 -9.82 4.88
N VAL A 51 -4.39 -9.26 5.67
CA VAL A 51 -4.53 -7.79 5.81
C VAL A 51 -3.27 -7.18 6.42
N GLU A 52 -2.72 -7.78 7.47
CA GLU A 52 -1.50 -7.31 8.13
C GLU A 52 -0.32 -7.34 7.18
N ARG A 53 -0.10 -8.46 6.47
CA ARG A 53 0.97 -8.60 5.47
C ARG A 53 0.85 -7.57 4.35
N ASP A 54 -0.37 -7.30 3.89
CA ASP A 54 -0.67 -6.33 2.84
C ASP A 54 -0.29 -4.91 3.26
N ILE A 55 -0.72 -4.49 4.46
CA ILE A 55 -0.39 -3.17 5.02
C ILE A 55 1.10 -3.06 5.34
N ALA A 56 1.69 -4.07 5.96
CA ALA A 56 3.10 -4.08 6.32
C ALA A 56 4.00 -3.90 5.09
N GLY A 57 3.70 -4.58 3.97
CA GLY A 57 4.49 -4.45 2.74
C GLY A 57 4.49 -3.03 2.15
N VAL A 58 3.37 -2.31 2.23
CA VAL A 58 3.28 -0.91 1.81
C VAL A 58 3.97 0.02 2.81
N ALA A 59 3.74 -0.19 4.11
CA ALA A 59 4.37 0.59 5.18
C ALA A 59 5.90 0.48 5.17
N ASP A 60 6.44 -0.72 4.92
CA ASP A 60 7.88 -0.94 4.80
C ASP A 60 8.45 -0.19 3.59
N ALA A 61 7.78 -0.21 2.43
CA ALA A 61 8.19 0.56 1.26
C ALA A 61 8.25 2.07 1.54
N CYS A 62 7.33 2.60 2.34
CA CYS A 62 7.30 4.01 2.73
C CYS A 62 8.38 4.33 3.76
N ARG A 63 8.57 3.46 4.78
CA ARG A 63 9.60 3.61 5.81
C ARG A 63 11.02 3.59 5.22
N GLU A 64 11.29 2.67 4.30
CA GLU A 64 12.57 2.56 3.59
C GLU A 64 12.95 3.87 2.87
N ALA A 65 11.95 4.62 2.38
CA ALA A 65 12.15 5.84 1.61
C ALA A 65 11.89 7.14 2.40
N GLY A 66 11.49 7.06 3.67
CA GLY A 66 11.11 8.23 4.48
C GLY A 66 9.86 8.96 3.94
N VAL A 67 8.92 8.20 3.38
CA VAL A 67 7.66 8.70 2.79
C VAL A 67 6.50 8.50 3.77
N ILE A 68 5.50 9.39 3.72
CA ILE A 68 4.28 9.31 4.54
C ILE A 68 3.35 8.20 4.00
N CYS A 69 2.73 7.46 4.90
CA CYS A 69 1.75 6.41 4.64
C CYS A 69 0.69 6.38 5.74
#